data_AF-A0A3B1E1W6-F1
#
_entry.id   AF-A0A3B1E1W6-F1
#
_cell.length_a   1.000
_cell.length_b   1.000
_cell.length_c   1.000
_cell.angle_alpha   90.00
_cell.angle_beta   90.00
_cell.angle_gamma   90.00
#
_symmetry.space_group_name_H-M   'P 1'
#
loop_
_entity.id
_entity.type
_entity.pdbx_description
1 polymer ?
#
loop_
_entity_poly.entity_id
_entity_poly.type
_entity_poly.pdbx_seq_one_letter_code
_entity_poly.pdbx_strand_id
1 'polypeptide(L)'
;MPDTPKGHTREWGPPTHNPGPGKAPLLGSGGAGFPAREVMLFDPPASAWASMVRAQGADATTRTTRHTLGLSADRPVVMGGHQPGFWHPGILAKWFAVEAFAARAGAGAAWVVVDQSPGAGTTIQYPAVRRETTMEPPAHVGEALRLVRNEIVFGEADIPPAVQRPARIEPPQDAALRGVAEGLARLARLLEHHADEPTLARQLHAACLEAIEPLAQARESGYS
;
A
#
# COMPACT_ATOMS: atom_id res chain seq x y z
N MET A 1 33.93 19.80 34.75
CA MET A 1 33.81 18.90 33.59
C MET A 1 32.83 17.81 33.98
N PRO A 2 31.65 17.70 33.35
CA PRO A 2 30.71 16.63 33.67
C PRO A 2 31.05 15.34 32.90
N ASP A 3 30.94 14.21 33.58
CA ASP A 3 31.20 12.86 33.08
C ASP A 3 30.25 12.45 31.96
N THR A 4 30.82 12.00 30.85
CA THR A 4 30.12 11.37 29.73
C THR A 4 29.66 9.95 30.11
N PRO A 5 28.39 9.55 29.88
CA PRO A 5 27.95 8.18 30.12
C PRO A 5 28.57 7.21 29.10
N LYS A 6 29.09 6.08 29.59
CA LYS A 6 29.60 4.98 28.76
C LYS A 6 28.44 4.30 28.03
N GLY A 7 28.45 4.35 26.70
CA GLY A 7 27.48 3.68 25.84
C GLY A 7 27.66 2.15 25.89
N HIS A 8 26.57 1.44 26.17
CA HIS A 8 26.49 0.00 26.02
C HIS A 8 26.17 -0.33 24.55
N THR A 9 27.18 -0.78 23.81
CA THR A 9 26.99 -1.42 22.51
C THR A 9 26.41 -2.82 22.73
N ARG A 10 25.14 -3.03 22.36
CA ARG A 10 24.59 -4.38 22.18
C ARG A 10 25.10 -4.92 20.85
N GLU A 11 25.89 -5.97 20.90
CA GLU A 11 26.25 -6.77 19.73
C GLU A 11 24.99 -7.50 19.23
N TRP A 12 24.61 -7.23 17.99
CA TRP A 12 23.61 -8.00 17.27
C TRP A 12 24.29 -9.26 16.74
N GLY A 13 23.92 -10.43 17.28
CA GLY A 13 24.35 -11.71 16.76
C GLY A 13 23.83 -11.95 15.33
N PRO A 14 24.47 -12.84 14.56
CA PRO A 14 24.09 -13.12 13.18
C PRO A 14 22.65 -13.68 13.10
N PRO A 15 21.90 -13.36 12.02
CA PRO A 15 20.53 -13.83 11.85
C PRO A 15 20.49 -15.35 11.80
N THR A 16 19.64 -15.96 12.64
CA THR A 16 19.36 -17.38 12.60
C THR A 16 18.60 -17.70 11.31
N HIS A 17 19.12 -18.70 10.59
CA HIS A 17 18.56 -19.20 9.35
C HIS A 17 17.14 -19.72 9.62
N ASN A 18 16.13 -19.06 9.05
CA ASN A 18 14.75 -19.52 9.10
C ASN A 18 14.62 -20.74 8.15
N PRO A 19 14.35 -21.96 8.65
CA PRO A 19 14.16 -23.11 7.78
C PRO A 19 12.90 -22.86 6.95
N GLY A 20 13.07 -22.71 5.63
CA GLY A 20 11.96 -22.46 4.71
C GLY A 20 10.87 -23.55 4.81
N PRO A 21 9.63 -23.23 4.38
CA PRO A 21 8.52 -24.17 4.43
C PRO A 21 8.88 -25.45 3.67
N GLY A 22 8.76 -26.58 4.36
CA GLY A 22 9.07 -27.91 3.82
C GLY A 22 8.35 -28.14 2.49
N LYS A 23 9.11 -28.65 1.51
CA LYS A 23 8.58 -29.07 0.21
C LYS A 23 7.50 -30.14 0.44
N ALA A 24 6.25 -29.79 0.16
CA ALA A 24 5.17 -30.77 0.09
C ALA A 24 5.44 -31.76 -1.08
N PRO A 25 5.12 -33.06 -0.92
CA PRO A 25 5.34 -34.06 -1.95
C PRO A 25 4.47 -33.77 -3.18
N LEU A 26 5.10 -33.84 -4.36
CA LEU A 26 4.42 -33.80 -5.66
C LEU A 26 3.57 -35.07 -5.80
N LEU A 27 2.26 -34.94 -5.57
CA LEU A 27 1.27 -35.96 -5.88
C LEU A 27 0.97 -35.99 -7.38
N GLY A 28 0.82 -37.21 -7.88
CA GLY A 28 0.92 -37.58 -9.29
C GLY A 28 -0.10 -36.96 -10.24
N SER A 29 0.38 -36.72 -11.45
CA SER A 29 -0.37 -36.32 -12.63
C SER A 29 -1.20 -37.49 -13.18
N GLY A 30 -2.53 -37.40 -13.08
CA GLY A 30 -3.41 -38.46 -13.59
C GLY A 30 -4.90 -38.13 -13.51
N GLY A 31 -5.32 -37.02 -14.10
CA GLY A 31 -6.74 -36.74 -14.30
C GLY A 31 -6.95 -35.35 -14.90
N ALA A 32 -7.72 -35.27 -15.98
CA ALA A 32 -8.22 -34.01 -16.53
C ALA A 32 -9.22 -33.38 -15.53
N GLY A 33 -8.69 -32.87 -14.43
CA GLY A 33 -9.44 -32.18 -13.40
C GLY A 33 -9.79 -30.78 -13.88
N PHE A 34 -11.04 -30.39 -13.72
CA PHE A 34 -11.45 -28.99 -13.77
C PHE A 34 -10.45 -28.14 -12.98
N PRO A 35 -10.04 -26.96 -13.46
CA PRO A 35 -9.10 -26.11 -12.73
C PRO A 35 -9.64 -25.93 -11.32
N ALA A 36 -8.80 -26.20 -10.31
CA ALA A 36 -9.16 -26.03 -8.92
C ALA A 36 -9.78 -24.64 -8.77
N ARG A 37 -11.06 -24.57 -8.39
CA ARG A 37 -11.71 -23.29 -8.10
C ARG A 37 -10.91 -22.67 -6.96
N GLU A 38 -10.30 -21.52 -7.21
CA GLU A 38 -9.78 -20.70 -6.13
C GLU A 38 -10.98 -20.28 -5.27
N VAL A 39 -11.10 -20.89 -4.10
CA VAL A 39 -12.11 -20.54 -3.11
C VAL A 39 -11.42 -19.64 -2.08
N MET A 40 -11.83 -18.37 -2.02
CA MET A 40 -11.45 -17.47 -0.95
C MET A 40 -12.25 -17.84 0.30
N LEU A 41 -11.58 -18.40 1.30
CA LEU A 41 -12.16 -18.74 2.59
C LEU A 41 -11.92 -17.60 3.59
N PHE A 42 -12.97 -17.20 4.28
CA PHE A 42 -12.92 -16.26 5.40
C PHE A 42 -13.24 -17.02 6.68
N ASP A 43 -12.43 -16.83 7.71
CA ASP A 43 -12.73 -17.31 9.06
C ASP A 43 -12.70 -16.13 10.04
N PRO A 44 -13.83 -15.77 10.67
CA PRO A 44 -15.16 -16.37 10.50
C PRO A 44 -15.75 -16.11 9.10
N PRO A 45 -16.76 -16.88 8.65
CA PRO A 45 -17.39 -16.66 7.36
C PRO A 45 -18.00 -15.25 7.28
N ALA A 46 -17.95 -14.63 6.11
CA ALA A 46 -18.41 -13.25 5.89
C ALA A 46 -19.88 -13.00 6.26
N SER A 47 -20.71 -14.05 6.28
CA SER A 47 -22.10 -14.00 6.76
C SER A 47 -22.21 -13.73 8.27
N ALA A 48 -21.22 -14.10 9.07
CA ALA A 48 -21.21 -13.89 10.52
C ALA A 48 -20.70 -12.51 10.94
N TRP A 49 -20.00 -11.79 10.06
CA TRP A 49 -19.31 -10.56 10.45
C TRP A 49 -20.26 -9.47 10.98
N ALA A 50 -21.43 -9.31 10.36
CA ALA A 50 -22.37 -8.27 10.76
C ALA A 50 -22.93 -8.48 12.18
N SER A 51 -23.22 -9.73 12.57
CA SER A 51 -23.69 -10.03 13.92
C SER A 51 -22.57 -9.85 14.95
N MET A 52 -21.34 -10.25 14.63
CA MET A 52 -20.18 -10.04 15.50
C MET A 52 -19.93 -8.55 15.77
N VAL A 53 -19.99 -7.74 14.73
CA VAL A 53 -19.78 -6.29 14.81
C VAL A 53 -20.88 -5.62 15.66
N ARG A 54 -22.15 -6.04 15.51
CA ARG A 54 -23.26 -5.50 16.31
C ARG A 54 -23.29 -5.98 17.76
N ALA A 55 -22.76 -7.17 18.03
CA ALA A 55 -22.71 -7.72 19.38
C ALA A 55 -21.71 -6.97 20.29
N GLN A 56 -20.77 -6.22 19.71
CA GLN A 56 -19.84 -5.41 20.48
C GLN A 56 -20.46 -4.08 20.89
N GLY A 57 -20.99 -4.04 22.12
CA GLY A 57 -21.27 -2.78 22.80
C GLY A 57 -19.98 -2.02 23.10
N ALA A 58 -20.01 -0.69 23.01
CA ALA A 58 -18.92 0.14 23.52
C ALA A 58 -19.17 0.44 25.00
N ASP A 59 -18.18 0.20 25.86
CA ASP A 59 -18.18 0.73 27.22
C ASP A 59 -17.79 2.23 27.22
N ALA A 60 -17.76 2.85 28.40
CA ALA A 60 -17.41 4.28 28.51
C ALA A 60 -16.00 4.57 27.99
N THR A 61 -15.03 3.71 28.31
CA THR A 61 -13.64 3.83 27.86
C THR A 61 -13.55 3.75 26.34
N THR A 62 -14.23 2.78 25.71
CA THR A 62 -14.26 2.60 24.26
C THR A 62 -14.87 3.80 23.57
N ARG A 63 -15.97 4.36 24.10
CA ARG A 63 -16.59 5.58 23.55
C ARG A 63 -15.64 6.77 23.60
N THR A 64 -14.98 7.00 24.74
CA THR A 64 -14.01 8.10 24.89
C THR A 64 -12.83 7.93 23.93
N THR A 65 -12.25 6.73 23.83
CA THR A 65 -11.15 6.46 22.90
C THR A 65 -11.57 6.70 21.46
N ARG A 66 -12.75 6.23 21.04
CA ARG A 66 -13.26 6.47 19.69
C ARG A 66 -13.46 7.96 19.44
N HIS A 67 -14.04 8.69 20.38
CA HIS A 67 -14.22 10.13 20.27
C HIS A 67 -12.89 10.87 20.07
N THR A 68 -11.87 10.54 20.87
CA THR A 68 -10.51 11.12 20.74
C THR A 68 -9.90 10.84 19.36
N LEU A 69 -10.20 9.69 18.76
CA LEU A 69 -9.72 9.31 17.43
C LEU A 69 -10.61 9.84 16.28
N GLY A 70 -11.65 10.62 16.56
CA GLY A 70 -12.62 11.08 15.55
C GLY A 70 -13.48 9.95 14.97
N LEU A 71 -13.56 8.81 15.67
CA LEU A 71 -14.35 7.65 15.28
C LEU A 71 -15.74 7.69 15.90
N SER A 72 -16.66 6.94 15.30
CA SER A 72 -18.04 6.88 15.78
C SER A 72 -18.13 6.23 17.17
N ALA A 73 -18.62 6.98 18.16
CA ALA A 73 -18.79 6.46 19.52
C ALA A 73 -19.96 5.47 19.64
N ASP A 74 -21.05 5.70 18.90
CA ASP A 74 -22.34 5.03 19.13
C ASP A 74 -22.68 3.88 18.18
N ARG A 75 -21.85 3.65 17.15
CA ARG A 75 -21.98 2.51 16.24
C ARG A 75 -20.69 1.70 16.21
N PRO A 76 -20.75 0.42 15.85
CA PRO A 76 -19.56 -0.38 15.64
C PRO A 76 -18.62 0.25 14.60
N VAL A 77 -17.33 -0.11 14.65
CA VAL A 77 -16.32 0.39 13.71
C VAL A 77 -15.70 -0.78 12.97
N VAL A 78 -15.58 -0.65 11.65
CA VAL A 78 -14.85 -1.57 10.78
C VAL A 78 -13.55 -0.88 10.42
N MET A 79 -12.44 -1.54 10.73
CA MET A 79 -11.11 -1.01 10.47
C MET A 79 -10.44 -1.78 9.34
N GLY A 80 -9.82 -1.05 8.42
CA GLY A 80 -8.79 -1.58 7.52
C GLY A 80 -7.55 -0.69 7.59
N GLY A 81 -6.57 -0.99 6.75
CA GLY A 81 -5.38 -0.15 6.70
C GLY A 81 -4.30 -0.68 5.76
N HIS A 82 -3.24 0.13 5.65
CA HIS A 82 -2.01 -0.24 4.97
C HIS A 82 -0.83 0.61 5.50
N GLN A 83 0.39 0.24 5.15
CA GLN A 83 1.57 1.08 5.40
C GLN A 83 1.64 2.18 4.33
N PRO A 84 2.05 3.42 4.63
CA PRO A 84 2.12 4.51 3.67
C PRO A 84 2.74 4.09 2.35
N GLY A 85 2.13 4.50 1.25
CA GLY A 85 2.55 4.08 -0.08
C GLY A 85 1.42 4.18 -1.08
N PHE A 86 1.78 4.12 -2.35
CA PHE A 86 0.81 4.18 -3.41
C PHE A 86 -0.03 2.91 -3.48
N TRP A 87 -1.33 3.11 -3.69
CA TRP A 87 -2.29 2.02 -3.66
C TRP A 87 -2.17 1.16 -4.91
N HIS A 88 -1.73 -0.07 -4.72
CA HIS A 88 -1.92 -1.13 -5.70
C HIS A 88 -3.36 -1.68 -5.62
N PRO A 89 -3.84 -2.45 -6.61
CA PRO A 89 -5.23 -2.94 -6.64
C PRO A 89 -5.68 -3.66 -5.36
N GLY A 90 -4.76 -4.32 -4.66
CA GLY A 90 -5.05 -4.99 -3.38
C GLY A 90 -5.39 -4.03 -2.24
N ILE A 91 -4.73 -2.87 -2.14
CA ILE A 91 -5.05 -1.85 -1.12
C ILE A 91 -6.40 -1.22 -1.45
N LEU A 92 -6.64 -0.88 -2.71
CA LEU A 92 -7.91 -0.31 -3.16
C LEU A 92 -9.08 -1.28 -2.93
N ALA A 93 -8.88 -2.58 -3.16
CA ALA A 93 -9.88 -3.60 -2.86
C ALA A 93 -10.21 -3.66 -1.36
N LYS A 94 -9.21 -3.56 -0.47
CA LYS A 94 -9.42 -3.47 0.99
C LYS A 94 -10.21 -2.22 1.36
N TRP A 95 -9.88 -1.07 0.77
CA TRP A 95 -10.62 0.18 0.98
C TRP A 95 -12.10 0.02 0.64
N PHE A 96 -12.40 -0.45 -0.57
CA PHE A 96 -13.78 -0.69 -0.99
C PHE A 96 -14.50 -1.73 -0.14
N ALA A 97 -13.81 -2.78 0.31
CA ALA A 97 -14.39 -3.79 1.19
C ALA A 97 -14.77 -3.20 2.55
N VAL A 98 -13.92 -2.38 3.15
CA VAL A 98 -14.20 -1.69 4.42
C VAL A 98 -15.39 -0.76 4.28
N GLU A 99 -15.40 0.11 3.26
CA GLU A 99 -16.48 1.05 3.00
C GLU A 99 -17.82 0.32 2.77
N ALA A 100 -17.83 -0.67 1.88
CA ALA A 100 -19.04 -1.43 1.56
C ALA A 100 -19.56 -2.22 2.76
N PHE A 101 -18.67 -2.83 3.54
CA PHE A 101 -19.06 -3.59 4.72
C PHE A 101 -19.57 -2.68 5.85
N ALA A 102 -18.92 -1.54 6.08
CA ALA A 102 -19.36 -0.56 7.07
C ALA A 102 -20.77 -0.05 6.75
N ALA A 103 -21.02 0.33 5.49
CA ALA A 103 -22.34 0.74 5.02
C ALA A 103 -23.40 -0.35 5.26
N ARG A 104 -23.13 -1.60 4.85
CA ARG A 104 -24.06 -2.72 5.00
C ARG A 104 -24.33 -3.09 6.47
N ALA A 105 -23.33 -2.96 7.34
CA ALA A 105 -23.44 -3.34 8.74
C ALA A 105 -24.09 -2.25 9.61
N GLY A 106 -24.19 -1.00 9.12
CA GLY A 106 -24.54 0.17 9.93
C GLY A 106 -23.39 0.62 10.85
N ALA A 107 -22.15 0.38 10.42
CA ALA A 107 -20.93 0.69 11.17
C ALA A 107 -20.23 1.94 10.62
N GLY A 108 -19.30 2.51 11.38
CA GLY A 108 -18.33 3.48 10.88
C GLY A 108 -17.14 2.79 10.22
N ALA A 109 -16.64 3.34 9.12
CA ALA A 109 -15.38 2.91 8.52
C ALA A 109 -14.20 3.68 9.15
N ALA A 110 -13.06 3.01 9.26
CA ALA A 110 -11.81 3.65 9.68
C ALA A 110 -10.63 3.07 8.89
N TRP A 111 -9.80 3.96 8.36
CA TRP A 111 -8.55 3.59 7.70
C TRP A 111 -7.36 3.86 8.61
N VAL A 112 -6.56 2.85 8.84
CA VAL A 112 -5.33 2.98 9.63
C VAL A 112 -4.14 3.01 8.68
N VAL A 113 -3.36 4.10 8.76
CA VAL A 113 -2.08 4.22 8.07
C VAL A 113 -0.97 3.89 9.05
N VAL A 114 -0.20 2.82 8.78
CA VAL A 114 0.87 2.33 9.68
C VAL A 114 2.22 2.85 9.21
N ASP A 115 2.63 4.02 9.68
CA ASP A 115 3.74 4.82 9.13
C ASP A 115 5.09 4.69 9.88
N GLN A 116 5.13 3.84 10.90
CA GLN A 116 6.31 3.64 11.75
C GLN A 116 7.30 2.59 11.22
N SER A 117 6.98 1.92 10.10
CA SER A 117 7.86 0.92 9.50
C SER A 117 8.76 1.56 8.44
N PRO A 118 10.10 1.39 8.54
CA PRO A 118 11.01 1.72 7.44
C PRO A 118 10.65 1.01 6.13
N GLY A 119 10.94 1.65 5.00
CA GLY A 119 10.95 1.04 3.66
C GLY A 119 9.57 0.72 3.08
N ALA A 120 8.50 0.95 3.83
CA ALA A 120 7.17 0.63 3.38
C ALA A 120 6.69 1.67 2.35
N GLY A 121 6.42 1.19 1.14
CA GLY A 121 5.67 1.92 0.10
C GLY A 121 6.33 3.20 -0.44
N THR A 122 7.62 3.42 -0.19
CA THR A 122 8.38 4.58 -0.66
C THR A 122 8.95 4.42 -2.07
N THR A 123 8.60 3.34 -2.79
CA THR A 123 9.06 3.11 -4.17
C THR A 123 7.91 2.67 -5.06
N ILE A 124 7.81 3.25 -6.27
CA ILE A 124 6.99 2.74 -7.37
C ILE A 124 7.90 2.22 -8.46
N GLN A 125 7.58 1.05 -9.00
CA GLN A 125 8.21 0.55 -10.21
C GLN A 125 7.30 0.72 -11.41
N TYR A 126 7.90 1.05 -12.55
CA TYR A 126 7.18 1.28 -13.80
C TYR A 126 7.95 0.69 -14.99
N PRO A 127 7.24 0.30 -16.07
CA PRO A 127 7.89 -0.12 -17.29
C PRO A 127 8.49 1.11 -18.00
N ALA A 128 9.77 1.02 -18.35
CA ALA A 128 10.53 2.07 -19.02
C ALA A 128 11.22 1.55 -20.29
N VAL A 129 11.59 2.44 -21.19
CA VAL A 129 12.35 2.14 -22.41
C VAL A 129 13.74 2.72 -22.29
N ARG A 130 14.75 1.86 -22.37
CA ARG A 130 16.16 2.26 -22.41
C ARG A 130 16.70 2.12 -23.82
N ARG A 131 17.40 3.16 -24.31
CA ARG A 131 18.24 3.05 -25.51
C ARG A 131 19.56 2.39 -25.11
N GLU A 132 19.85 1.24 -25.69
CA GLU A 132 21.13 0.57 -25.56
C GLU A 132 21.85 0.61 -26.91
N THR A 133 23.10 1.06 -26.92
CA THR A 133 23.97 0.94 -28.08
C THR A 133 24.50 -0.50 -28.11
N THR A 134 24.03 -1.30 -29.05
CA THR A 134 24.55 -2.66 -29.22
C THR A 134 25.71 -2.63 -30.19
N MET A 135 26.86 -3.15 -29.76
CA MET A 135 28.01 -3.42 -30.63
C MET A 135 27.97 -4.91 -31.00
N GLU A 136 27.16 -5.29 -31.98
CA GLU A 136 27.21 -6.66 -32.51
C GLU A 136 28.19 -6.75 -33.70
N PRO A 137 29.18 -7.66 -33.65
CA PRO A 137 30.01 -7.98 -34.81
C PRO A 137 29.20 -8.71 -35.89
N PRO A 138 29.39 -8.40 -37.20
CA PRO A 138 30.26 -7.35 -37.74
C PRO A 138 29.64 -5.97 -37.50
N ALA A 139 30.43 -5.05 -36.93
CA ALA A 139 30.04 -3.77 -36.32
C ALA A 139 28.90 -3.00 -37.04
N HIS A 140 27.65 -3.30 -36.67
CA HIS A 140 26.52 -2.41 -36.94
C HIS A 140 26.20 -1.71 -35.63
N VAL A 141 26.44 -0.39 -35.57
CA VAL A 141 25.97 0.43 -34.45
C VAL A 141 24.47 0.63 -34.67
N GLY A 142 23.68 -0.23 -34.04
CA GLY A 142 22.23 -0.10 -33.95
C GLY A 142 21.83 0.52 -32.62
N GLU A 143 20.80 1.38 -32.63
CA GLU A 143 20.07 1.71 -31.41
C GLU A 143 18.98 0.66 -31.18
N ALA A 144 19.13 -0.12 -30.10
CA ALA A 144 18.08 -1.02 -29.66
C ALA A 144 17.27 -0.36 -28.53
N LEU A 145 15.94 -0.44 -28.62
CA LEU A 145 15.05 -0.10 -27.52
C LEU A 145 14.81 -1.34 -26.68
N ARG A 146 15.12 -1.25 -25.39
CA ARG A 146 14.90 -2.32 -24.43
C ARG A 146 13.85 -1.92 -23.41
N LEU A 147 12.85 -2.79 -23.24
CA LEU A 147 11.91 -2.68 -22.12
C LEU A 147 12.63 -3.07 -20.83
N VAL A 148 12.66 -2.14 -19.88
CA VAL A 148 13.28 -2.32 -18.57
C VAL A 148 12.28 -1.96 -17.46
N ARG A 149 12.61 -2.35 -16.23
CA ARG A 149 11.92 -1.90 -15.02
C ARG A 149 12.73 -0.76 -14.43
N ASN A 150 12.11 0.39 -14.27
CA ASN A 150 12.69 1.52 -13.57
C ASN A 150 11.86 1.83 -12.31
N GLU A 151 12.36 2.70 -11.45
CA GLU A 151 11.74 3.03 -10.18
C GLU A 151 11.75 4.53 -9.86
N ILE A 152 10.74 4.96 -9.11
CA ILE A 152 10.68 6.27 -8.47
C ILE A 152 10.75 6.03 -6.97
N VAL A 153 11.70 6.68 -6.32
CA VAL A 153 11.89 6.63 -4.87
C VAL A 153 11.38 7.94 -4.27
N PHE A 154 10.41 7.86 -3.36
CA PHE A 154 9.81 9.01 -2.68
C PHE A 154 10.50 9.33 -1.35
N GLY A 155 11.22 8.36 -0.78
CA GLY A 155 11.82 8.48 0.54
C GLY A 155 12.90 7.46 0.79
N GLU A 156 13.61 7.62 1.90
CA GLU A 156 14.71 6.77 2.32
C GLU A 156 14.18 5.43 2.87
N ALA A 157 14.76 4.31 2.43
CA ALA A 157 14.29 2.98 2.78
C ALA A 157 14.46 2.64 4.28
N ASP A 158 15.46 3.21 4.94
CA ASP A 158 15.75 2.92 6.35
C ASP A 158 15.04 3.87 7.33
N ILE A 159 14.28 4.85 6.81
CA ILE A 159 13.59 5.84 7.63
C ILE A 159 12.08 5.60 7.58
N PRO A 160 11.36 5.55 8.70
CA PRO A 160 9.89 5.49 8.70
C PRO A 160 9.27 6.71 7.97
N PRO A 161 8.28 6.53 7.08
CA PRO A 161 7.63 7.65 6.39
C PRO A 161 7.00 8.69 7.34
N ALA A 162 6.68 8.33 8.58
CA ALA A 162 6.18 9.23 9.62
C ALA A 162 7.15 10.38 9.99
N VAL A 163 8.45 10.22 9.75
CA VAL A 163 9.47 11.22 10.11
C VAL A 163 10.21 11.77 8.89
N GLN A 164 9.86 11.31 7.69
CA GLN A 164 10.41 11.83 6.44
C GLN A 164 9.65 13.07 5.99
N ARG A 165 10.34 13.98 5.31
CA ARG A 165 9.72 15.15 4.67
C ARG A 165 8.91 14.71 3.45
N PRO A 166 7.85 15.46 3.07
CA PRO A 166 7.15 15.26 1.81
C PRO A 166 8.10 15.20 0.60
N ALA A 167 7.81 14.30 -0.32
CA ALA A 167 8.55 14.11 -1.55
C ALA A 167 8.09 15.08 -2.62
N ARG A 168 9.02 15.49 -3.49
CA ARG A 168 8.73 16.10 -4.78
C ARG A 168 9.42 15.27 -5.83
N ILE A 169 8.69 14.93 -6.89
CA ILE A 169 9.22 14.10 -7.98
C ILE A 169 9.09 14.85 -9.29
N GLU A 170 10.07 14.68 -10.16
CA GLU A 170 9.94 15.00 -11.56
C GLU A 170 9.38 13.76 -12.29
N PRO A 171 8.31 13.89 -13.11
CA PRO A 171 7.81 12.77 -13.89
C PRO A 171 8.90 12.22 -14.82
N PRO A 172 9.20 10.92 -14.77
CA PRO A 172 10.21 10.35 -15.64
C PRO A 172 9.75 10.37 -17.11
N GLN A 173 10.69 10.63 -18.02
CA GLN A 173 10.43 10.74 -19.45
C GLN A 173 10.64 9.44 -20.22
N ASP A 174 11.18 8.41 -19.56
CA ASP A 174 11.53 7.11 -20.14
C ASP A 174 10.40 6.07 -20.01
N ALA A 175 9.21 6.45 -19.55
CA ALA A 175 8.06 5.55 -19.44
C ALA A 175 7.74 4.86 -20.77
N ALA A 176 7.57 3.53 -20.73
CA ALA A 176 7.45 2.72 -21.94
C ALA A 176 6.13 2.92 -22.69
N LEU A 177 5.08 3.31 -21.97
CA LEU A 177 3.72 3.44 -22.49
C LEU A 177 3.19 4.83 -22.15
N ARG A 178 2.42 5.42 -23.07
CA ARG A 178 1.77 6.72 -22.87
C ARG A 178 0.93 6.76 -21.58
N GLY A 179 0.13 5.72 -21.33
CA GLY A 179 -0.70 5.65 -20.11
C GLY A 179 0.13 5.59 -18.82
N VAL A 180 1.32 5.00 -18.87
CA VAL A 180 2.27 5.01 -17.74
C VAL A 180 2.82 6.41 -17.54
N ALA A 181 3.27 7.08 -18.61
CA ALA A 181 3.75 8.47 -18.54
C ALA A 181 2.67 9.42 -17.97
N GLU A 182 1.43 9.31 -18.45
CA GLU A 182 0.29 10.10 -17.95
C GLU A 182 0.00 9.82 -16.48
N GLY A 183 0.04 8.55 -16.07
CA GLY A 183 -0.11 8.13 -14.68
C GLY A 183 0.98 8.71 -13.76
N LEU A 184 2.23 8.65 -14.17
CA LEU A 184 3.37 9.20 -13.41
C LEU A 184 3.35 10.74 -13.37
N ALA A 185 2.90 11.40 -14.43
CA ALA A 185 2.68 12.85 -14.41
C ALA A 185 1.53 13.25 -13.47
N ARG A 186 0.44 12.46 -13.44
CA ARG A 186 -0.66 12.67 -12.47
C ARG A 186 -0.18 12.46 -11.04
N LEU A 187 0.63 11.43 -10.81
CA LEU A 187 1.25 11.13 -9.52
C LEU A 187 2.04 12.32 -8.99
N ALA A 188 2.93 12.89 -9.82
CA ALA A 188 3.75 14.04 -9.45
C ALA A 188 2.89 15.26 -9.07
N ARG A 189 1.82 15.53 -9.82
CA ARG A 189 0.89 16.63 -9.51
C ARG A 189 0.16 16.42 -8.18
N LEU A 190 -0.27 15.20 -7.88
CA LEU A 190 -0.92 14.88 -6.60
C LEU A 190 0.05 15.06 -5.43
N LEU A 191 1.29 14.60 -5.58
CA LEU A 191 2.31 14.83 -4.55
C LEU A 191 2.59 16.33 -4.34
N GLU A 192 2.71 17.08 -5.43
CA GLU A 192 2.91 18.54 -5.39
C GLU A 192 1.74 19.25 -4.71
N HIS A 193 0.49 18.84 -4.98
CA HIS A 193 -0.70 19.41 -4.34
C HIS A 193 -0.68 19.22 -2.80
N HIS A 194 -0.12 18.12 -2.33
CA HIS A 194 -0.01 17.79 -0.90
C HIS A 194 1.39 18.05 -0.32
N ALA A 195 2.20 18.91 -0.95
CA ALA A 195 3.60 19.13 -0.55
C ALA A 195 3.76 19.80 0.83
N ASP A 196 2.71 20.41 1.37
CA ASP A 196 2.70 21.08 2.68
C ASP A 196 2.25 20.16 3.83
N GLU A 197 1.94 18.88 3.56
CA GLU A 197 1.68 17.91 4.62
C GLU A 197 2.93 17.75 5.52
N PRO A 198 2.77 17.47 6.82
CA PRO A 198 3.91 17.52 7.75
C PRO A 198 4.90 16.35 7.56
N THR A 199 4.48 15.27 6.90
CA THR A 199 5.27 14.04 6.74
C THR A 199 5.02 13.38 5.39
N LEU A 200 5.97 12.56 4.92
CA LEU A 200 5.79 11.75 3.71
C LEU A 200 4.57 10.82 3.82
N ALA A 201 4.34 10.23 4.99
CA ALA A 201 3.18 9.37 5.22
C ALA A 201 1.86 10.10 4.97
N ARG A 202 1.74 11.32 5.50
CA ARG A 202 0.56 12.18 5.35
C ARG A 202 0.35 12.60 3.90
N GLN A 203 1.42 13.03 3.22
CA GLN A 203 1.38 13.39 1.80
C GLN A 203 0.91 12.21 0.93
N LEU A 204 1.52 11.04 1.09
CA LEU A 204 1.16 9.85 0.31
C LEU A 204 -0.29 9.44 0.53
N HIS A 205 -0.77 9.50 1.77
CA HIS A 205 -2.16 9.19 2.09
C HIS A 205 -3.13 10.18 1.46
N ALA A 206 -2.88 11.48 1.61
CA ALA A 206 -3.73 12.53 1.04
C ALA A 206 -3.79 12.45 -0.50
N ALA A 207 -2.64 12.25 -1.15
CA ALA A 207 -2.57 12.03 -2.59
C ALA A 207 -3.37 10.79 -3.05
N CYS A 208 -3.34 9.70 -2.29
CA CYS A 208 -4.14 8.51 -2.60
C CYS A 208 -5.65 8.74 -2.44
N LEU A 209 -6.08 9.45 -1.39
CA LEU A 209 -7.49 9.79 -1.19
C LEU A 209 -8.01 10.68 -2.32
N GLU A 210 -7.27 11.71 -2.71
CA GLU A 210 -7.65 12.54 -3.86
C GLU A 210 -7.69 11.73 -5.16
N ALA A 211 -6.76 10.78 -5.34
CA ALA A 211 -6.72 9.97 -6.55
C ALA A 211 -7.97 9.11 -6.75
N ILE A 212 -8.62 8.67 -5.67
CA ILE A 212 -9.81 7.81 -5.68
C ILE A 212 -11.13 8.56 -5.61
N GLU A 213 -11.12 9.85 -5.25
CA GLU A 213 -12.32 10.68 -5.09
C GLU A 213 -13.30 10.57 -6.28
N PRO A 214 -12.86 10.61 -7.56
CA PRO A 214 -13.77 10.44 -8.69
C PRO A 214 -14.49 9.09 -8.72
N LEU A 215 -13.85 8.03 -8.21
CA LEU A 215 -14.45 6.69 -8.12
C LEU A 215 -15.48 6.62 -6.98
N ALA A 216 -15.26 7.34 -5.88
CA ALA A 216 -16.21 7.43 -4.79
C ALA A 216 -17.49 8.16 -5.26
N GLN A 217 -17.34 9.31 -5.92
CA GLN A 217 -18.46 10.11 -6.43
C GLN A 217 -19.29 9.37 -7.51
N ALA A 218 -18.63 8.62 -8.40
CA ALA A 218 -19.31 7.82 -9.41
C ALA A 218 -20.21 6.73 -8.78
N ARG A 219 -19.84 6.19 -7.61
CA ARG A 219 -20.67 5.20 -6.89
C ARG A 219 -21.93 5.82 -6.31
N GLU A 220 -21.83 7.02 -5.77
CA GLU A 220 -22.99 7.74 -5.21
C GLU A 220 -23.99 8.13 -6.31
N SER A 221 -23.49 8.49 -7.49
CA SER A 221 -24.32 8.91 -8.63
C SER A 221 -25.02 7.76 -9.36
N GLY A 222 -24.48 6.54 -9.31
CA GLY A 222 -24.94 5.38 -10.09
C GLY A 222 -25.94 4.45 -9.38
N TYR A 223 -26.36 4.77 -8.15
CA TYR A 223 -27.23 3.93 -7.31
C TYR A 223 -28.47 4.67 -6.77
N SER A 224 -28.89 5.75 -7.43
CA SER A 224 -30.16 6.43 -7.15
C SER A 224 -31.27 6.01 -8.10
#